data_AF-A0A2U2PA23-F1
#
_entry.id   AF-A0A2U2PA23-F1
#
_cell.length_a   1.000
_cell.length_b   1.000
_cell.length_c   1.000
_cell.angle_alpha   90.00
_cell.angle_beta   90.00
_cell.angle_gamma   90.00
#
_symmetry.space_group_name_H-M   'P 1'
#
loop_
_entity.id
_entity.type
_entity.pdbx_description
1 polymer ?
#
loop_
_entity_poly.entity_id
_entity_poly.type
_entity_poly.pdbx_seq_one_letter_code
_entity_poly.pdbx_strand_id
1 'polypeptide(L)'
;MVEEINTKLSFKIQKLVHHAPEAIIEKITAYLTKSGYKIVERTETSLVFNEDVYSNRTSARSDYYTRVEDGKFEIVPSGSGIVVNLVYRVSIMRELIFLLIILIVGITVDYKALLLSALFVVNFIYKIRYLNNNIIDEILNEPG
;
A
#
# COMPACT_ATOMS: atom_id res chain seq x y z
N MET A 1 27.90 4.07 13.13
CA MET A 1 27.11 3.01 12.48
C MET A 1 25.67 3.28 12.86
N VAL A 2 24.89 3.90 11.98
CA VAL A 2 23.47 4.21 12.26
C VAL A 2 22.69 2.99 11.82
N GLU A 3 22.06 2.29 12.76
CA GLU A 3 21.10 1.24 12.46
C GLU A 3 19.93 1.87 11.70
N GLU A 4 19.72 1.47 10.45
CA GLU A 4 18.62 1.98 9.65
C GLU A 4 17.32 1.43 10.23
N ILE A 5 16.52 2.30 10.86
CA ILE A 5 15.25 1.88 11.47
C ILE A 5 14.33 1.41 10.34
N ASN A 6 14.13 0.09 10.25
CA ASN A 6 13.19 -0.49 9.28
C ASN A 6 11.75 -0.16 9.70
N THR A 7 11.19 0.88 9.09
CA THR A 7 9.87 1.44 9.39
C THR A 7 8.83 1.04 8.35
N LYS A 8 9.03 -0.10 7.71
CA LYS A 8 8.11 -0.65 6.71
C LYS A 8 7.42 -1.88 7.25
N LEU A 9 6.10 -1.92 7.14
CA LEU A 9 5.31 -3.13 7.36
C LEU A 9 5.07 -3.81 6.02
N SER A 10 5.31 -5.12 5.97
CA SER A 10 5.10 -5.96 4.78
C SER A 10 3.80 -6.74 4.90
N PHE A 11 3.03 -6.77 3.83
CA PHE A 11 1.76 -7.46 3.74
C PHE A 11 1.69 -8.30 2.47
N LYS A 12 0.96 -9.41 2.53
CA LYS A 12 0.73 -10.30 1.39
C LYS A 12 -0.76 -10.49 1.18
N ILE A 13 -1.23 -10.22 -0.03
CA ILE A 13 -2.59 -10.47 -0.49
C ILE A 13 -2.52 -11.52 -1.60
N GLN A 14 -3.50 -12.42 -1.63
CA GLN A 14 -3.67 -13.38 -2.72
C GLN A 14 -5.13 -13.34 -3.17
N LYS A 15 -5.35 -13.28 -4.47
CA LYS A 15 -6.70 -13.27 -5.03
C LYS A 15 -6.80 -14.11 -6.29
N LEU A 16 -7.81 -14.97 -6.35
CA LEU A 16 -8.18 -15.70 -7.56
C LEU A 16 -8.97 -14.78 -8.48
N VAL A 17 -8.55 -14.73 -9.74
CA VAL A 17 -9.13 -13.91 -10.81
C VAL A 17 -9.29 -14.73 -12.08
N HIS A 18 -10.30 -14.36 -12.88
CA HIS A 18 -10.72 -15.11 -14.07
C HIS A 18 -10.38 -14.36 -15.39
N HIS A 19 -9.42 -13.44 -15.34
CA HIS A 19 -8.92 -12.73 -16.52
C HIS A 19 -7.73 -13.43 -17.14
N ALA A 20 -7.41 -13.14 -18.40
CA ALA A 20 -6.18 -13.63 -19.03
C ALA A 20 -4.94 -13.02 -18.35
N PRO A 21 -3.80 -13.76 -18.25
CA PRO A 21 -2.61 -13.27 -17.55
C PRO A 21 -2.09 -11.94 -18.11
N GLU A 22 -2.09 -11.80 -19.45
CA GLU A 22 -1.61 -10.62 -20.15
C GLU A 22 -2.47 -9.40 -19.81
N ALA A 23 -3.80 -9.57 -19.81
CA ALA A 23 -4.74 -8.50 -19.48
C ALA A 23 -4.58 -8.03 -18.02
N ILE A 24 -4.24 -8.93 -17.09
CA ILE A 24 -3.98 -8.56 -15.69
C ILE A 24 -2.72 -7.71 -15.59
N ILE A 25 -1.62 -8.10 -16.25
CA ILE A 25 -0.37 -7.32 -16.25
C ILE A 25 -0.58 -5.94 -16.83
N GLU A 26 -1.30 -5.83 -17.94
CA GLU A 26 -1.59 -4.54 -18.57
C GLU A 26 -2.41 -3.64 -17.65
N LYS A 27 -3.46 -4.17 -17.01
CA LYS A 27 -4.25 -3.42 -16.02
C LYS A 27 -3.41 -2.97 -14.82
N ILE A 28 -2.59 -3.85 -14.25
CA ILE A 28 -1.67 -3.50 -13.16
C ILE A 28 -0.70 -2.40 -13.62
N THR A 29 -0.13 -2.53 -14.81
CA THR A 29 0.82 -1.56 -15.38
C THR A 29 0.16 -0.19 -15.57
N ALA A 30 -1.04 -0.17 -16.16
CA ALA A 30 -1.82 1.04 -16.40
C ALA A 30 -2.20 1.73 -15.09
N TYR A 31 -2.74 0.96 -14.13
CA TYR A 31 -3.06 1.44 -12.79
C TYR A 31 -1.83 2.09 -12.14
N LEU A 32 -0.71 1.36 -12.06
CA LEU A 32 0.50 1.82 -11.38
C LEU A 32 1.07 3.10 -12.02
N THR A 33 1.07 3.15 -13.35
CA THR A 33 1.57 4.33 -14.10
C THR A 33 0.65 5.55 -13.89
N LYS A 34 -0.67 5.37 -13.99
CA LYS A 34 -1.66 6.42 -13.69
C LYS A 34 -1.56 6.88 -12.24
N SER A 35 -1.28 5.93 -11.36
CA SER A 35 -0.98 6.09 -9.95
C SER A 35 0.44 6.60 -9.69
N GLY A 36 1.20 7.09 -10.67
CA GLY A 36 2.52 7.68 -10.44
C GLY A 36 3.53 6.77 -9.73
N TYR A 37 3.31 5.44 -9.74
CA TYR A 37 4.32 4.47 -9.32
C TYR A 37 5.29 4.25 -10.47
N LYS A 38 6.55 4.05 -10.12
CA LYS A 38 7.57 3.64 -11.08
C LYS A 38 7.65 2.12 -11.10
N ILE A 39 7.56 1.57 -12.31
CA ILE A 39 7.78 0.14 -12.54
C ILE A 39 9.30 -0.08 -12.60
N VAL A 40 9.80 -0.91 -11.69
CA VAL A 40 11.23 -1.22 -11.54
C VAL A 40 11.60 -2.43 -12.40
N GLU A 41 10.73 -3.44 -12.41
CA GLU A 41 10.92 -4.69 -13.16
C GLU A 41 9.57 -5.19 -13.67
N ARG A 42 9.53 -5.72 -14.89
CA ARG A 42 8.32 -6.30 -15.50
C ARG A 42 8.71 -7.53 -16.30
N THR A 43 8.00 -8.63 -16.04
CA THR A 43 8.06 -9.88 -16.81
C THR A 43 6.64 -10.30 -17.21
N GLU A 44 6.50 -11.45 -17.88
CA GLU A 44 5.20 -12.03 -18.25
C GLU A 44 4.40 -12.57 -17.06
N THR A 45 5.01 -12.70 -15.88
CA THR A 45 4.35 -13.27 -14.68
C THR A 45 4.60 -12.46 -13.41
N SER A 46 5.38 -11.38 -13.49
CA SER A 46 5.72 -10.56 -12.33
C SER A 46 5.88 -9.09 -12.66
N LEU A 47 5.62 -8.24 -11.68
CA LEU A 47 5.83 -6.80 -11.78
C LEU A 47 6.27 -6.25 -10.44
N VAL A 48 7.42 -5.57 -10.40
CA VAL A 48 7.95 -4.89 -9.21
C VAL A 48 7.81 -3.39 -9.42
N PHE A 49 7.31 -2.69 -8.40
CA PHE A 49 7.10 -1.26 -8.43
C PHE A 49 7.52 -0.59 -7.14
N ASN A 50 7.83 0.70 -7.23
CA ASN A 50 8.05 1.56 -6.09
C ASN A 50 7.40 2.92 -6.30
N GLU A 51 7.21 3.63 -5.20
CA GLU A 51 6.73 5.01 -5.23
C GLU A 51 7.76 5.91 -5.92
N ASP A 52 7.30 6.69 -6.90
CA ASP A 52 8.11 7.76 -7.47
C ASP A 52 8.08 8.96 -6.52
N VAL A 53 9.21 9.19 -5.84
CA VAL A 53 9.44 10.29 -4.90
C VAL A 53 9.23 11.67 -5.55
N TYR A 54 9.35 11.75 -6.89
CA TYR A 54 9.17 12.98 -7.66
C TYR A 54 7.77 13.12 -8.27
N SER A 55 6.89 12.13 -8.10
CA SER A 55 5.52 12.23 -8.60
C SER A 55 4.72 13.29 -7.82
N ASN A 56 3.88 14.05 -8.51
CA ASN A 56 3.00 15.06 -7.89
C ASN A 56 1.95 14.46 -6.93
N ARG A 57 1.89 13.12 -6.79
CA ARG A 57 1.01 12.40 -5.84
C ARG A 57 1.31 12.68 -4.38
N THR A 58 2.47 13.27 -4.06
CA THR A 58 2.81 13.65 -2.67
C THR A 58 1.80 14.60 -2.03
N SER A 59 0.91 15.22 -2.83
CA SER A 59 -0.01 16.29 -2.39
C SER A 59 -1.50 15.89 -2.26
N ALA A 60 -1.96 14.74 -2.79
CA ALA A 60 -3.39 14.41 -2.81
C ALA A 60 -3.84 13.67 -1.53
N ARG A 61 -4.70 14.31 -0.73
CA ARG A 61 -5.24 13.78 0.54
C ARG A 61 -6.11 12.52 0.35
N SER A 62 -6.66 12.32 -0.85
CA SER A 62 -7.50 11.18 -1.23
C SER A 62 -6.75 9.84 -1.22
N ASP A 63 -5.43 9.87 -1.41
CA ASP A 63 -4.67 8.66 -1.73
C ASP A 63 -4.14 7.96 -0.46
N TYR A 64 -4.38 8.53 0.73
CA TYR A 64 -3.85 8.00 1.99
C TYR A 64 -4.24 6.52 2.23
N TYR A 65 -5.47 6.14 1.88
CA TYR A 65 -6.00 4.80 2.13
C TYR A 65 -5.58 3.77 1.07
N THR A 66 -5.05 4.19 -0.07
CA THR A 66 -4.65 3.31 -1.19
C THR A 66 -3.15 3.32 -1.46
N ARG A 67 -2.40 4.21 -0.80
CA ARG A 67 -0.96 4.39 -0.99
C ARG A 67 -0.15 3.31 -0.28
N VAL A 68 0.76 2.71 -1.05
CA VAL A 68 1.81 1.79 -0.59
C VAL A 68 3.16 2.38 -1.01
N GLU A 69 4.24 1.98 -0.36
CA GLU A 69 5.57 2.51 -0.67
C GLU A 69 6.22 1.76 -1.84
N ASP A 70 6.07 0.44 -1.86
CA ASP A 70 6.57 -0.42 -2.92
C ASP A 70 5.87 -1.77 -2.86
N GLY A 71 6.03 -2.57 -3.91
CA GLY A 71 5.49 -3.92 -3.94
C GLY A 71 5.87 -4.75 -5.15
N LYS A 72 5.44 -6.01 -5.12
CA LYS A 72 5.62 -6.99 -6.17
C LYS A 72 4.32 -7.74 -6.41
N PHE A 73 3.89 -7.73 -7.66
CA PHE A 73 2.87 -8.63 -8.18
C PHE A 73 3.51 -9.90 -8.73
N GLU A 74 2.89 -11.04 -8.47
CA GLU A 74 3.18 -12.32 -9.10
C GLU A 74 1.87 -12.94 -9.57
N ILE A 75 1.87 -13.44 -10.81
CA ILE A 75 0.72 -14.00 -11.49
C ILE A 75 1.01 -15.47 -11.72
N VAL A 76 0.25 -16.30 -11.03
CA VAL A 76 0.47 -17.75 -11.01
C VAL A 76 -0.75 -18.44 -11.60
N PRO A 77 -0.62 -19.25 -12.66
CA PRO A 77 -1.72 -20.07 -13.14
C PRO A 77 -2.11 -21.10 -12.08
N SER A 78 -3.41 -21.25 -11.86
CA SER A 78 -4.01 -22.24 -10.97
C SER A 78 -5.02 -23.06 -11.75
N GLY A 79 -5.27 -24.31 -11.36
CA GLY A 79 -6.18 -25.21 -12.09
C GLY A 79 -7.62 -24.70 -12.24
N SER A 80 -7.99 -23.63 -11.53
CA SER A 80 -9.31 -22.97 -11.56
C SER A 80 -9.29 -21.53 -12.09
N GLY A 81 -8.13 -21.00 -12.52
CA GLY A 81 -8.00 -19.61 -12.96
C GLY A 81 -6.60 -19.07 -12.75
N ILE A 82 -6.47 -17.78 -12.42
CA ILE A 82 -5.18 -17.14 -12.17
C ILE A 82 -5.16 -16.59 -10.74
N VAL A 83 -4.08 -16.85 -10.02
CA VAL A 83 -3.86 -16.26 -8.70
C VAL A 83 -2.92 -15.08 -8.84
N VAL A 84 -3.41 -13.90 -8.46
CA VAL A 84 -2.61 -12.69 -8.33
C VAL A 84 -2.16 -12.59 -6.88
N ASN A 85 -0.85 -12.68 -6.67
CA ASN A 85 -0.20 -12.43 -5.39
C ASN A 85 0.35 -11.01 -5.40
N LEU A 86 0.04 -10.23 -4.37
CA LEU A 86 0.65 -8.93 -4.13
C LEU A 86 1.37 -8.98 -2.80
N VAL A 87 2.68 -8.74 -2.82
CA VAL A 87 3.45 -8.39 -1.63
C VAL A 87 3.72 -6.90 -1.67
N TYR A 88 3.28 -6.15 -0.68
CA TYR A 88 3.45 -4.70 -0.64
C TYR A 88 3.96 -4.24 0.72
N ARG A 89 4.62 -3.09 0.73
CA ARG A 89 5.15 -2.46 1.94
C ARG A 89 4.50 -1.10 2.17
N VAL A 90 4.25 -0.78 3.42
CA VAL A 90 3.73 0.53 3.86
C VAL A 90 4.69 1.11 4.89
N SER A 91 5.15 2.34 4.64
CA SER A 91 5.89 3.11 5.65
C SER A 91 4.98 3.49 6.80
N ILE A 92 5.44 3.25 8.04
CA ILE A 92 4.77 3.68 9.28
C ILE A 92 5.44 4.91 9.91
N MET A 93 6.42 5.51 9.24
CA MET A 93 7.17 6.67 9.79
C MET A 93 6.25 7.83 10.16
N ARG A 94 5.31 8.18 9.26
CA ARG A 94 4.39 9.30 9.52
C ARG A 94 3.51 8.99 10.72
N GLU A 95 3.01 7.77 10.80
CA GLU A 95 2.18 7.28 11.88
C GLU A 95 2.92 7.30 13.22
N LEU A 96 4.19 6.89 13.24
CA LEU A 96 5.04 6.97 14.43
C LEU A 96 5.30 8.41 14.87
N ILE A 97 5.57 9.32 13.94
CA ILE A 97 5.76 10.75 14.23
C ILE A 97 4.49 11.34 14.86
N PHE A 98 3.31 11.08 14.28
CA PHE A 98 2.05 11.57 14.84
C PHE A 98 1.75 10.98 16.21
N LEU A 99 1.96 9.68 16.40
CA LEU A 99 1.80 9.05 17.72
C LEU A 99 2.73 9.69 18.75
N LEU A 100 4.00 9.95 18.39
CA LEU A 100 4.95 10.58 19.29
C LEU A 100 4.52 12.01 19.67
N ILE A 101 4.01 12.79 18.72
CA ILE A 101 3.43 14.13 19.01
C ILE A 101 2.25 14.02 19.98
N ILE A 102 1.31 13.08 19.72
CA ILE A 102 0.13 12.87 20.59
C ILE A 102 0.58 12.48 22.00
N LEU A 103 1.58 11.61 22.13
CA LEU A 103 2.13 11.20 23.42
C LEU A 103 2.76 12.37 24.19
N ILE A 104 3.58 13.19 23.52
CA ILE A 104 4.18 14.38 24.15
C ILE A 104 3.10 15.33 24.66
N VAL A 105 2.09 15.62 23.84
CA VAL A 105 0.96 16.48 24.24
C VAL A 105 0.15 15.85 25.37
N GLY A 106 -0.09 14.55 25.31
CA GLY A 106 -0.84 13.81 26.34
C GLY A 106 -0.14 13.81 27.70
N ILE A 107 1.20 13.79 27.71
CA ILE A 107 1.98 13.79 28.96
C ILE A 107 2.16 15.22 29.50
N THR A 108 2.37 16.20 28.63
CA THR A 108 2.74 17.57 29.04
C THR A 108 1.56 18.53 29.22
N VAL A 109 0.43 18.28 28.54
CA VAL A 109 -0.72 19.20 28.52
C VAL A 109 -1.95 18.59 29.18
N ASP A 110 -2.48 17.48 28.65
CA ASP A 110 -3.67 16.81 29.18
C ASP A 110 -3.70 15.34 28.78
N TYR A 111 -3.74 14.44 29.77
CA TYR A 111 -3.79 12.99 29.57
C TYR A 111 -4.98 12.53 28.71
N LYS A 112 -6.07 13.31 28.64
CA LYS A 112 -7.20 13.02 27.76
C LYS A 112 -6.81 13.00 26.28
N ALA A 113 -5.76 13.74 25.89
CA ALA A 113 -5.24 13.69 24.52
C ALA A 113 -4.71 12.29 24.14
N LEU A 114 -4.38 11.44 25.11
CA LEU A 114 -4.00 10.05 24.85
C LEU A 114 -5.14 9.25 24.19
N LEU A 115 -6.41 9.65 24.33
CA LEU A 115 -7.52 9.02 23.61
C LEU A 115 -7.38 9.17 22.08
N LEU A 116 -6.74 10.25 21.59
CA LEU A 116 -6.45 10.41 20.16
C LEU A 116 -5.49 9.33 19.65
N SER A 117 -4.58 8.81 20.50
CA SER A 117 -3.66 7.75 20.08
C SER A 117 -4.41 6.47 19.73
N ALA A 118 -5.45 6.11 20.49
CA ALA A 118 -6.30 4.97 20.20
C ALA A 118 -7.07 5.15 18.88
N LEU A 119 -7.66 6.33 18.66
CA LEU A 119 -8.35 6.65 17.40
C LEU A 119 -7.39 6.59 16.21
N PHE A 120 -6.16 7.06 16.38
CA PHE A 120 -5.13 7.05 15.34
C PHE A 120 -4.71 5.62 14.97
N VAL A 121 -4.50 4.75 15.97
CA VAL A 121 -4.21 3.33 15.74
C VAL A 121 -5.38 2.63 15.04
N VAL A 122 -6.62 2.90 15.45
CA VAL A 122 -7.82 2.35 14.79
C VAL A 122 -7.90 2.80 13.33
N ASN A 123 -7.62 4.08 13.04
CA ASN A 123 -7.61 4.60 11.67
C ASN A 123 -6.53 3.91 10.81
N PHE A 124 -5.33 3.69 11.37
CA PHE A 124 -4.27 2.97 10.67
C PHE A 124 -4.66 1.51 10.38
N ILE A 125 -5.25 0.80 11.35
CA ILE A 125 -5.75 -0.56 11.14
C ILE A 125 -6.82 -0.58 10.05
N TYR A 126 -7.72 0.41 10.04
CA TYR A 126 -8.73 0.54 8.99
C TYR A 126 -8.10 0.71 7.60
N LYS A 127 -7.07 1.56 7.48
CA LYS A 127 -6.29 1.71 6.23
C LYS A 127 -5.70 0.38 5.75
N ILE A 128 -5.05 -0.37 6.64
CA ILE A 128 -4.47 -1.67 6.26
C ILE A 128 -5.56 -2.66 5.82
N ARG A 129 -6.70 -2.70 6.52
CA ARG A 129 -7.84 -3.54 6.12
C ARG A 129 -8.42 -3.13 4.77
N TYR A 130 -8.54 -1.82 4.52
CA TYR A 130 -9.01 -1.31 3.24
C TYR A 130 -8.07 -1.74 2.09
N LEU A 131 -6.76 -1.58 2.26
CA LEU A 131 -5.76 -2.05 1.30
C LEU A 131 -5.88 -3.56 1.03
N ASN A 132 -5.91 -4.37 2.09
CA ASN A 132 -5.97 -5.83 1.98
C ASN A 132 -7.21 -6.33 1.21
N ASN A 133 -8.33 -5.64 1.35
CA ASN A 133 -9.59 -6.08 0.76
C ASN A 133 -9.82 -5.52 -0.65
N ASN A 134 -9.36 -4.29 -0.93
CA ASN A 134 -9.81 -3.56 -2.12
C ASN A 134 -8.72 -3.33 -3.17
N ILE A 135 -7.42 -3.36 -2.84
CA ILE A 135 -6.38 -2.90 -3.79
C ILE A 135 -6.36 -3.69 -5.10
N ILE A 136 -6.52 -5.02 -5.03
CA ILE A 136 -6.54 -5.85 -6.25
C ILE A 136 -7.81 -5.60 -7.07
N ASP A 137 -8.95 -5.37 -6.41
CA ASP A 137 -10.21 -5.07 -7.11
C ASP A 137 -10.19 -3.70 -7.77
N GLU A 138 -9.63 -2.71 -7.08
CA GLU A 138 -9.49 -1.35 -7.60
C GLU A 138 -8.64 -1.37 -8.88
N ILE A 139 -7.51 -2.08 -8.86
CA ILE A 139 -6.64 -2.26 -10.03
C ILE A 139 -7.36 -2.95 -11.19
N LEU A 140 -8.14 -4.00 -10.92
CA LEU A 140 -8.73 -4.83 -11.96
C LEU A 140 -10.04 -4.25 -12.53
N ASN A 141 -10.75 -3.44 -11.75
CA ASN A 141 -12.02 -2.82 -12.14
C ASN A 141 -11.86 -1.38 -12.66
N GLU A 142 -10.68 -0.77 -12.54
CA GLU A 142 -10.45 0.55 -13.11
C GLU A 142 -10.51 0.49 -14.65
N PRO A 143 -11.30 1.35 -15.32
CA PRO A 143 -11.30 1.44 -16.77
C PRO A 143 -9.93 1.96 -17.23
N GLY A 144 -9.25 1.14 -18.03
CA GLY A 144 -8.00 1.46 -18.70
C GLY A 144 -8.15 2.53 -19.77
#